data_AF-A0A7J8Q2R0-F1
#
_entry.id   AF-A0A7J8Q2R0-F1
#
_cell.length_a   1.000
_cell.length_b   1.000
_cell.length_c   1.000
_cell.angle_alpha   90.00
_cell.angle_beta   90.00
_cell.angle_gamma   90.00
#
_symmetry.space_group_name_H-M   'P 1'
#
loop_
_entity.id
_entity.type
_entity.pdbx_description
1 polymer ?
#
loop_
_entity_poly.entity_id
_entity_poly.type
_entity_poly.pdbx_seq_one_letter_code
_entity_poly.pdbx_strand_id
1 'polypeptide(L)'
;TLEKHTSRKSLLGTARYLKLRRDGRILTETTGTERNLKGSGICGQNQSQGQTQVPSLDALLNSGRKEEVFASIKASLHNCLSETNLQLTVPGLKSKTRGKVRDIYDSGDYLVLVTTDRQSAFDRILASIPFKGQVLNETSLWWFNRTRHMIPIRGFVTGSTETSLWTVYKNGVRNYCGNVLPNGLVKNQKLTANILTPTTKAEDHDVPVTPDEIIERGLMTQDEFDEAREKALSLFEYGQ
;
A
#
# COMPACT_ATOMS: atom_id res chain seq x y z
N THR A 1 14.39 -45.79 -30.23
CA THR A 1 15.66 -45.15 -29.88
C THR A 1 15.36 -43.84 -29.18
N LEU A 2 15.66 -43.79 -27.87
CA LEU A 2 15.65 -42.65 -26.90
C LEU A 2 14.33 -41.86 -26.75
N GLU A 3 13.52 -41.98 -25.70
CA GLU A 3 13.72 -41.75 -24.24
C GLU A 3 14.21 -40.34 -23.80
N LYS A 4 13.38 -39.73 -22.93
CA LYS A 4 13.68 -38.79 -21.82
C LYS A 4 14.12 -37.35 -22.17
N HIS A 5 13.28 -36.36 -21.84
CA HIS A 5 13.52 -35.49 -20.67
C HIS A 5 12.49 -34.34 -20.50
N THR A 6 11.83 -34.38 -19.33
CA THR A 6 11.64 -33.26 -18.39
C THR A 6 10.69 -32.09 -18.75
N SER A 7 9.48 -32.24 -18.20
CA SER A 7 8.64 -31.18 -17.64
C SER A 7 9.45 -30.07 -16.94
N ARG A 8 9.38 -28.84 -17.45
CA ARG A 8 9.66 -27.61 -16.69
C ARG A 8 8.53 -26.62 -16.92
N LYS A 9 7.50 -26.69 -16.07
CA LYS A 9 6.57 -25.58 -15.86
C LYS A 9 7.37 -24.40 -15.33
N SER A 10 7.55 -23.35 -16.14
CA SER A 10 8.07 -22.07 -15.70
C SER A 10 7.01 -21.39 -14.81
N LEU A 11 7.22 -21.42 -13.50
CA LEU A 11 6.58 -20.50 -12.56
C LEU A 11 7.24 -19.12 -12.74
N LEU A 12 6.97 -18.45 -13.87
CA LEU A 12 7.33 -17.05 -14.06
C LEU A 12 6.44 -16.21 -13.14
N GLY A 13 7.09 -15.47 -12.23
CA GLY A 13 6.47 -14.70 -11.16
C GLY A 13 5.30 -13.84 -11.64
N THR A 14 4.13 -14.10 -11.09
CA THR A 14 2.93 -13.31 -11.35
C THR A 14 3.08 -11.96 -10.66
N ALA A 15 3.28 -10.89 -11.43
CA ALA A 15 3.28 -9.54 -10.87
C ALA A 15 1.87 -9.24 -10.32
N ARG A 16 1.76 -9.08 -9.01
CA ARG A 16 0.55 -8.54 -8.38
C ARG A 16 0.58 -7.02 -8.52
N TYR A 17 -0.53 -6.44 -8.96
CA TYR A 17 -0.66 -5.01 -9.19
C TYR A 17 -1.96 -4.48 -8.59
N LEU A 18 -1.98 -3.18 -8.31
CA LEU A 18 -3.18 -2.45 -7.92
C LEU A 18 -3.71 -1.67 -9.12
N LYS A 19 -4.99 -1.85 -9.43
CA LYS A 19 -5.69 -1.06 -10.45
C LYS A 19 -6.54 0.01 -9.77
N LEU A 20 -6.21 1.27 -10.03
CA LEU A 20 -6.86 2.45 -9.45
C LEU A 20 -7.60 3.23 -10.53
N ARG A 21 -8.88 3.56 -10.32
CA ARG A 21 -9.50 4.65 -11.10
C ARG A 21 -8.85 5.98 -10.75
N ARG A 22 -8.95 6.93 -11.66
CA ARG A 22 -8.48 8.31 -11.42
C ARG A 22 -9.23 9.01 -10.28
N ASP A 23 -10.46 8.59 -9.98
CA ASP A 23 -11.24 9.02 -8.80
C ASP A 23 -10.74 8.41 -7.48
N GLY A 24 -9.66 7.62 -7.50
CA GLY A 24 -9.04 7.00 -6.32
C GLY A 24 -9.64 5.65 -5.92
N ARG A 25 -10.72 5.19 -6.57
CA ARG A 25 -11.34 3.90 -6.24
C ARG A 25 -10.51 2.73 -6.77
N ILE A 26 -10.28 1.73 -5.92
CA ILE A 26 -9.64 0.47 -6.32
C ILE A 26 -10.64 -0.35 -7.15
N LEU A 27 -10.24 -0.72 -8.37
CA LEU A 27 -11.11 -1.41 -9.32
C LEU A 27 -11.11 -2.92 -9.20
N THR A 28 -9.99 -3.55 -8.81
CA THR A 28 -9.85 -5.02 -8.73
C THR A 28 -8.49 -5.45 -8.16
N GLU A 29 -8.47 -6.58 -7.45
CA GLU A 29 -7.31 -7.45 -7.26
C GLU A 29 -7.21 -8.39 -8.47
N THR A 30 -6.13 -8.34 -9.24
CA THR A 30 -5.88 -9.40 -10.23
C THR A 30 -4.40 -9.75 -10.31
N THR A 31 -4.11 -11.02 -10.09
CA THR A 31 -2.89 -11.69 -10.55
C THR A 31 -2.88 -11.73 -12.07
N GLY A 32 -2.04 -10.91 -12.71
CA GLY A 32 -1.88 -10.94 -14.16
C GLY A 32 -0.92 -12.04 -14.59
N THR A 33 -1.44 -13.18 -15.03
CA THR A 33 -0.74 -14.06 -15.98
C THR A 33 -1.33 -13.86 -17.37
N GLU A 34 -0.50 -13.88 -18.40
CA GLU A 34 -0.97 -14.06 -19.77
C GLU A 34 -1.85 -15.32 -19.85
N ARG A 35 -3.10 -15.11 -20.25
CA ARG A 35 -4.13 -16.06 -20.75
C ARG A 35 -5.20 -16.60 -19.78
N ASN A 36 -6.43 -16.36 -20.24
CA ASN A 36 -7.68 -17.14 -20.13
C ASN A 36 -8.31 -17.40 -18.75
N LEU A 37 -9.35 -16.60 -18.47
CA LEU A 37 -10.41 -16.93 -17.51
C LEU A 37 -11.48 -17.81 -18.19
N LYS A 38 -11.44 -19.12 -17.92
CA LYS A 38 -12.63 -19.98 -17.88
C LYS A 38 -12.58 -20.73 -16.55
N GLY A 39 -13.63 -20.56 -15.76
CA GLY A 39 -13.69 -21.05 -14.38
C GLY A 39 -13.88 -22.55 -14.26
N SER A 40 -13.53 -23.05 -13.08
CA SER A 40 -14.36 -23.95 -12.27
C SER A 40 -13.68 -24.09 -10.91
N GLY A 41 -14.47 -23.99 -9.85
CA GLY A 41 -14.00 -24.15 -8.49
C GLY A 41 -13.62 -25.59 -8.18
N ILE A 42 -12.98 -25.77 -7.03
CA ILE A 42 -13.33 -26.77 -6.02
C ILE A 42 -12.65 -26.35 -4.71
N CYS A 43 -13.48 -26.32 -3.68
CA CYS A 43 -13.16 -26.12 -2.28
C CYS A 43 -12.40 -27.34 -1.73
N GLY A 44 -11.37 -27.09 -0.91
CA GLY A 44 -10.69 -28.11 -0.12
C GLY A 44 -10.18 -27.51 1.17
N GLN A 45 -10.96 -27.67 2.25
CA GLN A 45 -10.56 -27.34 3.61
C GLN A 45 -9.45 -28.29 4.08
N ASN A 46 -8.44 -27.74 4.76
CA ASN A 46 -7.81 -28.45 5.88
C ASN A 46 -7.16 -27.42 6.82
N GLN A 47 -7.74 -27.32 8.01
CA GLN A 47 -7.20 -26.59 9.15
C GLN A 47 -6.20 -27.50 9.87
N SER A 48 -5.00 -26.99 10.13
CA SER A 48 -4.15 -27.49 11.21
C SER A 48 -3.52 -26.29 11.91
N GLN A 49 -4.02 -25.98 13.10
CA GLN A 49 -3.51 -24.95 13.99
C GLN A 49 -2.17 -25.42 14.57
N GLY A 50 -1.08 -24.77 14.15
CA GLY A 50 0.23 -24.87 14.79
C GLY A 50 0.75 -23.46 15.07
N GLN A 51 0.71 -23.04 16.33
CA GLN A 51 1.32 -21.77 16.76
C GLN A 51 2.83 -21.83 16.50
N THR A 52 3.28 -21.17 15.44
CA THR A 52 4.71 -21.10 15.11
C THR A 52 5.28 -19.87 15.81
N GLN A 53 5.98 -20.07 16.92
CA GLN A 53 6.73 -18.98 17.57
C GLN A 53 7.81 -18.47 16.60
N VAL A 54 7.81 -17.16 16.35
CA VAL A 54 8.78 -16.49 15.49
C VAL A 54 10.10 -16.38 16.28
N PRO A 55 11.20 -17.05 15.86
CA PRO A 55 12.45 -17.04 16.61
C PRO A 55 13.17 -15.69 16.48
N SER A 56 13.93 -15.33 17.52
CA SER A 56 14.71 -14.08 17.57
C SER A 56 15.78 -14.03 16.47
N LEU A 57 16.17 -12.80 16.07
CA LEU A 57 17.18 -12.56 15.04
C LEU A 57 18.53 -13.24 15.37
N ASP A 58 18.88 -13.31 16.65
CA ASP A 58 20.12 -13.96 17.11
C ASP A 58 20.09 -15.49 16.95
N ALA A 59 18.92 -16.12 17.11
CA ALA A 59 18.76 -17.55 16.88
C ALA A 59 18.84 -17.93 15.38
N LEU A 60 18.46 -17.00 14.49
CA LEU A 60 18.58 -17.14 13.03
C LEU A 60 20.03 -17.05 12.54
N LEU A 61 20.90 -16.33 13.25
CA LEU A 61 22.28 -16.07 12.83
C LEU A 61 23.29 -17.10 13.36
N ASN A 62 22.99 -17.79 14.46
CA ASN A 62 23.95 -18.64 15.19
C ASN A 62 23.77 -20.17 15.01
N SER A 63 22.86 -20.61 14.14
CA SER A 63 22.57 -22.04 13.94
C SER A 63 22.68 -22.44 12.46
N GLY A 64 22.80 -23.74 12.15
CA GLY A 64 22.87 -24.30 10.77
C GLY A 64 21.72 -23.91 9.83
N ARG A 65 20.72 -23.21 10.37
CA ARG A 65 19.67 -22.51 9.63
C ARG A 65 20.19 -21.32 8.83
N LYS A 66 21.34 -20.75 9.19
CA LYS A 66 21.98 -19.67 8.40
C LYS A 66 22.29 -20.17 7.00
N GLU A 67 22.98 -21.29 6.86
CA GLU A 67 23.31 -21.89 5.56
C GLU A 67 22.05 -22.19 4.74
N GLU A 68 21.01 -22.72 5.39
CA GLU A 68 19.70 -22.98 4.79
C GLU A 68 19.03 -21.70 4.29
N VAL A 69 18.99 -20.64 5.12
CA VAL A 69 18.42 -19.33 4.76
C VAL A 69 19.21 -18.72 3.61
N PHE A 70 20.54 -18.75 3.66
CA PHE A 70 21.39 -18.26 2.57
C PHE A 70 21.19 -19.06 1.28
N ALA A 71 21.03 -20.38 1.36
CA ALA A 71 20.71 -21.22 0.20
C ALA A 71 19.34 -20.86 -0.39
N SER A 72 18.32 -20.66 0.45
CA SER A 72 16.98 -20.23 0.03
C SER A 72 17.00 -18.83 -0.63
N ILE A 73 17.75 -17.89 -0.05
CA ILE A 73 17.93 -16.55 -0.63
C ILE A 73 18.59 -16.65 -2.00
N LYS A 74 19.73 -17.36 -2.10
CA LYS A 74 20.46 -17.56 -3.38
C LYS A 74 19.57 -18.21 -4.43
N ALA A 75 18.84 -19.25 -4.06
CA ALA A 75 17.89 -19.91 -4.93
C ALA A 75 16.76 -18.98 -5.38
N SER A 76 16.41 -17.95 -4.60
CA SER A 76 15.31 -17.04 -4.91
C SER A 76 15.72 -15.77 -5.65
N LEU A 77 17.02 -15.47 -5.81
CA LEU A 77 17.50 -14.22 -6.43
C LEU A 77 16.97 -14.00 -7.85
N HIS A 78 16.74 -15.07 -8.61
CA HIS A 78 16.21 -14.99 -9.97
C HIS A 78 14.72 -14.64 -10.04
N ASN A 79 14.00 -14.68 -8.91
CA ASN A 79 12.60 -14.31 -8.82
C ASN A 79 12.38 -12.80 -8.62
N CYS A 80 13.46 -12.01 -8.50
CA CYS A 80 13.39 -10.58 -8.30
C CYS A 80 12.70 -9.85 -9.46
N LEU A 81 11.54 -9.24 -9.18
CA LEU A 81 10.87 -8.35 -10.12
C LEU A 81 11.49 -6.95 -10.04
N SER A 82 12.56 -6.72 -10.80
CA SER A 82 13.29 -5.44 -10.78
C SER A 82 12.72 -4.40 -11.74
N GLU A 83 12.00 -4.82 -12.79
CA GLU A 83 11.42 -3.94 -13.80
C GLU A 83 10.28 -4.66 -14.53
N THR A 84 9.27 -3.91 -14.95
CA THR A 84 8.15 -4.42 -15.75
C THR A 84 7.96 -3.63 -17.05
N ASN A 85 7.43 -4.27 -18.09
CA ASN A 85 7.16 -3.63 -19.39
C ASN A 85 5.74 -3.90 -19.89
N LEU A 86 4.75 -3.68 -19.01
CA LEU A 86 3.35 -3.99 -19.31
C LEU A 86 2.78 -3.13 -20.46
N GLN A 87 3.32 -1.93 -20.70
CA GLN A 87 2.92 -1.07 -21.82
C GLN A 87 3.22 -1.69 -23.19
N LEU A 88 4.15 -2.65 -23.27
CA LEU A 88 4.50 -3.34 -24.53
C LEU A 88 3.63 -4.58 -24.78
N THR A 89 3.00 -5.11 -23.74
CA THR A 89 2.36 -6.43 -23.75
C THR A 89 0.87 -6.38 -23.45
N VAL A 90 0.39 -5.33 -22.78
CA VAL A 90 -1.00 -5.15 -22.39
C VAL A 90 -1.64 -4.05 -23.24
N PRO A 91 -2.55 -4.40 -24.16
CA PRO A 91 -3.30 -3.43 -24.94
C PRO A 91 -4.03 -2.43 -24.02
N GLY A 92 -3.86 -1.14 -24.30
CA GLY A 92 -4.52 -0.07 -23.56
C GLY A 92 -3.68 0.57 -22.44
N LEU A 93 -2.52 0.01 -22.07
CA LEU A 93 -1.55 0.73 -21.22
C LEU A 93 -0.66 1.59 -22.13
N LYS A 94 -0.82 2.91 -22.03
CA LYS A 94 -0.25 3.88 -22.99
C LYS A 94 1.16 4.34 -22.61
N SER A 95 1.43 4.47 -21.32
CA SER A 95 2.72 4.98 -20.84
C SER A 95 3.14 4.31 -19.54
N LYS A 96 4.45 4.35 -19.26
CA LYS A 96 5.08 3.86 -18.04
C LYS A 96 5.84 4.99 -17.37
N THR A 97 5.63 5.16 -16.07
CA THR A 97 6.46 6.00 -15.19
C THR A 97 7.16 5.10 -14.18
N ARG A 98 8.50 5.15 -14.15
CA ARG A 98 9.32 4.38 -13.22
C ARG A 98 9.64 5.21 -11.99
N GLY A 99 9.14 4.80 -10.83
CA GLY A 99 9.55 5.32 -9.53
C GLY A 99 10.68 4.50 -8.89
N LYS A 100 11.10 4.88 -7.68
CA LYS A 100 12.15 4.15 -6.93
C LYS A 100 11.79 2.67 -6.74
N VAL A 101 10.55 2.40 -6.30
CA VAL A 101 10.09 1.06 -5.93
C VAL A 101 8.81 0.60 -6.65
N ARG A 102 8.19 1.46 -7.46
CA ARG A 102 6.98 1.15 -8.23
C ARG A 102 7.15 1.50 -9.70
N ASP A 103 6.56 0.69 -10.56
CA ASP A 103 6.30 1.02 -11.96
C ASP A 103 4.81 1.35 -12.09
N ILE A 104 4.48 2.51 -12.66
CA ILE A 104 3.13 3.03 -12.81
C ILE A 104 2.78 3.04 -14.29
N TYR A 105 1.62 2.52 -14.65
CA TYR A 105 1.11 2.54 -16.01
C TYR A 105 -0.20 3.31 -16.10
N ASP A 106 -0.34 4.11 -17.14
CA ASP A 106 -1.55 4.90 -17.41
C ASP A 106 -2.28 4.36 -18.63
N SER A 107 -3.56 4.05 -18.48
CA SER A 107 -4.44 3.68 -19.60
C SER A 107 -5.26 4.86 -20.15
N GLY A 108 -5.31 5.97 -19.41
CA GLY A 108 -6.26 7.08 -19.58
C GLY A 108 -7.42 7.00 -18.59
N ASP A 109 -7.99 5.81 -18.38
CA ASP A 109 -9.17 5.60 -17.51
C ASP A 109 -8.77 5.15 -16.10
N TYR A 110 -7.65 4.45 -15.98
CA TYR A 110 -7.15 3.88 -14.74
C TYR A 110 -5.62 3.83 -14.73
N LEU A 111 -5.07 3.81 -13.52
CA LEU A 111 -3.66 3.59 -13.26
C LEU A 111 -3.45 2.15 -12.80
N VAL A 112 -2.35 1.54 -13.26
CA VAL A 112 -1.86 0.26 -12.77
C VAL A 112 -0.56 0.49 -12.02
N LEU A 113 -0.53 0.16 -10.74
CA LEU A 113 0.64 0.30 -9.89
C LEU A 113 1.23 -1.08 -9.64
N VAL A 114 2.44 -1.30 -10.12
CA VAL A 114 3.21 -2.51 -9.86
C VAL A 114 4.28 -2.20 -8.82
N THR A 115 4.20 -2.83 -7.65
CA THR A 115 5.26 -2.73 -6.63
C THR A 115 6.36 -3.72 -6.95
N THR A 116 7.57 -3.20 -7.17
CA THR A 116 8.75 -3.98 -7.58
C THR A 116 9.58 -4.40 -6.37
N ASP A 117 10.54 -5.30 -6.60
CA ASP A 117 11.46 -5.78 -5.57
C ASP A 117 12.60 -4.80 -5.28
N ARG A 118 12.71 -3.71 -6.06
CA ARG A 118 13.74 -2.67 -5.94
C ARG A 118 13.70 -2.02 -4.57
N GLN A 119 14.83 -2.04 -3.86
CA GLN A 119 15.07 -1.35 -2.60
C GLN A 119 15.90 -0.10 -2.83
N SER A 120 15.43 1.04 -2.31
CA SER A 120 16.16 2.30 -2.34
C SER A 120 16.52 2.78 -0.94
N ALA A 121 17.67 3.41 -0.79
CA ALA A 121 18.01 4.27 0.35
C ALA A 121 18.97 5.36 -0.13
N PHE A 122 19.02 6.50 0.57
CA PHE A 122 19.86 7.66 0.17
C PHE A 122 19.63 8.07 -1.29
N ASP A 123 18.36 8.07 -1.72
CA ASP A 123 17.92 8.39 -3.09
C ASP A 123 18.52 7.54 -4.22
N ARG A 124 19.12 6.39 -3.90
CA ARG A 124 19.67 5.45 -4.87
C ARG A 124 19.00 4.09 -4.73
N ILE A 125 18.86 3.37 -5.84
CA ILE A 125 18.43 1.97 -5.84
C ILE A 125 19.64 1.12 -5.47
N LEU A 126 19.56 0.38 -4.37
CA LEU A 126 20.68 -0.36 -3.78
C LEU A 126 20.69 -1.83 -4.19
N ALA A 127 19.51 -2.45 -4.23
CA ALA A 127 19.36 -3.88 -4.50
C ALA A 127 17.93 -4.22 -4.91
N SER A 128 17.69 -5.46 -5.30
CA SER A 128 16.35 -6.05 -5.37
C SER A 128 16.25 -7.14 -4.31
N ILE A 129 15.17 -7.11 -3.52
CA ILE A 129 14.91 -8.10 -2.48
C ILE A 129 13.80 -9.02 -2.99
N PRO A 130 14.06 -10.33 -3.18
CA PRO A 130 13.07 -11.25 -3.74
C PRO A 130 11.73 -11.17 -3.01
N PHE A 131 10.64 -11.08 -3.77
CA PHE A 131 9.25 -11.08 -3.29
C PHE A 131 8.84 -9.89 -2.42
N LYS A 132 9.70 -8.89 -2.22
CA LYS A 132 9.36 -7.70 -1.43
C LYS A 132 8.16 -6.95 -2.02
N GLY A 133 8.14 -6.78 -3.34
CA GLY A 133 7.06 -6.10 -4.03
C GLY A 133 5.72 -6.80 -3.81
N GLN A 134 5.71 -8.14 -3.80
CA GLN A 134 4.52 -8.93 -3.52
C GLN A 134 4.02 -8.70 -2.09
N VAL A 135 4.89 -8.81 -1.08
CA VAL A 135 4.54 -8.60 0.33
C VAL A 135 3.98 -7.20 0.56
N LEU A 136 4.62 -6.17 0.00
CA LEU A 136 4.16 -4.79 0.12
C LEU A 136 2.82 -4.57 -0.58
N ASN A 137 2.59 -5.21 -1.73
CA ASN A 137 1.34 -5.12 -2.45
C ASN A 137 0.18 -5.76 -1.67
N GLU A 138 0.41 -6.97 -1.13
CA GLU A 138 -0.58 -7.69 -0.29
C GLU A 138 -0.86 -6.93 1.01
N THR A 139 0.16 -6.36 1.64
CA THR A 139 -0.01 -5.52 2.84
C THR A 139 -0.82 -4.26 2.50
N SER A 140 -0.51 -3.58 1.40
CA SER A 140 -1.25 -2.38 0.98
C SER A 140 -2.72 -2.71 0.74
N LEU A 141 -2.99 -3.83 0.07
CA LEU A 141 -4.33 -4.33 -0.19
C LEU A 141 -5.09 -4.67 1.10
N TRP A 142 -4.44 -5.34 2.04
CA TRP A 142 -5.01 -5.65 3.36
C TRP A 142 -5.45 -4.39 4.10
N TRP A 143 -4.62 -3.33 4.05
CA TRP A 143 -4.95 -2.03 4.62
C TRP A 143 -6.06 -1.35 3.85
N PHE A 144 -5.98 -1.25 2.52
CA PHE A 144 -7.04 -0.62 1.72
C PHE A 144 -8.40 -1.28 1.89
N ASN A 145 -8.46 -2.60 2.00
CA ASN A 145 -9.71 -3.30 2.28
C ASN A 145 -10.28 -2.92 3.66
N ARG A 146 -9.42 -2.72 4.66
CA ARG A 146 -9.82 -2.28 6.00
C ARG A 146 -10.14 -0.80 6.10
N THR A 147 -9.50 0.03 5.31
CA THR A 147 -9.63 1.50 5.35
C THR A 147 -10.48 2.04 4.21
N ARG A 148 -11.20 1.18 3.47
CA ARG A 148 -11.99 1.57 2.28
C ARG A 148 -13.05 2.65 2.55
N HIS A 149 -13.37 2.86 3.83
CA HIS A 149 -14.40 3.77 4.32
C HIS A 149 -13.84 4.92 5.18
N MET A 150 -12.51 5.12 5.22
CA MET A 150 -11.89 5.97 6.23
C MET A 150 -11.43 7.35 5.74
N ILE A 151 -11.63 8.31 6.65
CA ILE A 151 -11.20 9.71 6.59
C ILE A 151 -9.78 9.82 7.21
N PRO A 152 -8.87 10.69 6.70
CA PRO A 152 -7.51 10.84 7.26
C PRO A 152 -7.50 11.25 8.75
N ILE A 153 -6.67 10.58 9.55
CA ILE A 153 -6.50 10.85 11.00
C ILE A 153 -5.04 11.13 11.34
N ARG A 154 -4.83 12.00 12.33
CA ARG A 154 -3.52 12.37 12.86
C ARG A 154 -3.50 12.24 14.39
N GLY A 155 -2.45 11.58 14.91
CA GLY A 155 -2.16 11.52 16.35
C GLY A 155 -0.91 12.31 16.78
N PHE A 156 -0.14 12.86 15.84
CA PHE A 156 1.07 13.63 16.12
C PHE A 156 1.17 14.88 15.22
N VAL A 157 1.80 15.93 15.75
CA VAL A 157 2.09 17.20 15.07
C VAL A 157 3.30 17.03 14.15
N THR A 158 3.11 16.35 13.02
CA THR A 158 4.20 15.96 12.11
C THR A 158 3.94 16.36 10.66
N GLY A 159 4.94 16.12 9.81
CA GLY A 159 4.89 16.32 8.36
C GLY A 159 5.64 17.56 7.88
N SER A 160 5.72 17.66 6.55
CA SER A 160 6.41 18.74 5.83
C SER A 160 5.65 19.23 4.59
N THR A 161 4.48 18.65 4.29
CA THR A 161 3.62 19.09 3.19
C THR A 161 2.76 20.28 3.63
N GLU A 162 2.23 21.04 2.69
CA GLU A 162 1.39 22.22 2.96
C GLU A 162 0.15 21.88 3.80
N THR A 163 -0.43 20.70 3.59
CA THR A 163 -1.57 20.16 4.33
C THR A 163 -1.18 19.35 5.57
N SER A 164 0.10 19.27 5.92
CA SER A 164 0.50 18.55 7.13
C SER A 164 0.26 19.37 8.39
N LEU A 165 -0.08 18.70 9.48
CA LEU A 165 -0.48 19.35 10.73
C LEU A 165 0.62 20.28 11.29
N TRP A 166 1.89 19.89 11.19
CA TRP A 166 2.99 20.76 11.61
C TRP A 166 3.08 22.02 10.74
N THR A 167 2.99 21.90 9.41
CA THR A 167 3.12 23.05 8.50
C THR A 167 2.02 24.06 8.73
N VAL A 168 0.75 23.62 8.81
CA VAL A 168 -0.38 24.54 9.07
C VAL A 168 -0.27 25.20 10.44
N TYR A 169 0.11 24.44 11.47
CA TYR A 169 0.30 24.98 12.82
C TYR A 169 1.42 26.01 12.90
N LYS A 170 2.57 25.71 12.26
CA LYS A 170 3.71 26.63 12.16
C LYS A 170 3.32 27.92 11.44
N ASN A 171 2.44 27.84 10.46
CA ASN A 171 1.92 28.98 9.70
C ASN A 171 0.84 29.78 10.47
N GLY A 172 0.59 29.46 11.75
CA GLY A 172 -0.33 30.20 12.60
C GLY A 172 -1.78 29.70 12.54
N VAL A 173 -2.09 28.66 11.76
CA VAL A 173 -3.43 28.08 11.73
C VAL A 173 -3.70 27.39 13.07
N ARG A 174 -4.81 27.75 13.71
CA ARG A 174 -5.26 27.19 14.99
C ARG A 174 -6.62 26.50 14.91
N ASN A 175 -7.37 26.73 13.85
CA ASN A 175 -8.55 25.91 13.52
C ASN A 175 -8.25 25.18 12.21
N TYR A 176 -8.16 23.86 12.25
CA TYR A 176 -7.79 23.04 11.10
C TYR A 176 -8.75 21.87 10.92
N CYS A 177 -9.42 21.81 9.77
CA CYS A 177 -10.48 20.83 9.49
C CYS A 177 -11.57 20.76 10.59
N GLY A 178 -11.89 21.89 11.23
CA GLY A 178 -12.85 21.96 12.34
C GLY A 178 -12.26 21.63 13.71
N ASN A 179 -10.96 21.30 13.81
CA ASN A 179 -10.30 21.03 15.08
C ASN A 179 -9.60 22.29 15.61
N VAL A 180 -9.89 22.68 16.85
CA VAL A 180 -9.18 23.75 17.55
C VAL A 180 -7.88 23.20 18.15
N LEU A 181 -6.75 23.73 17.70
CA LEU A 181 -5.41 23.33 18.12
C LEU A 181 -4.92 24.22 19.26
N PRO A 182 -4.44 23.65 20.39
CA PRO A 182 -3.92 24.45 21.50
C PRO A 182 -2.64 25.20 21.10
N ASN A 183 -2.36 26.30 21.81
CA ASN A 183 -1.10 27.01 21.66
C ASN A 183 0.07 26.22 22.27
N GLY A 184 1.28 26.49 21.78
CA GLY A 184 2.52 25.89 22.30
C GLY A 184 2.85 24.49 21.79
N LEU A 185 2.15 23.95 20.77
CA LEU A 185 2.51 22.67 20.18
C LEU A 185 3.87 22.74 19.48
N VAL A 186 4.68 21.69 19.67
CA VAL A 186 5.99 21.54 19.02
C VAL A 186 5.97 20.42 17.97
N LYS A 187 6.91 20.48 17.03
CA LYS A 187 7.04 19.45 15.98
C LYS A 187 7.29 18.07 16.61
N ASN A 188 6.60 17.06 16.10
CA ASN A 188 6.61 15.66 16.55
C ASN A 188 5.96 15.41 17.92
N GLN A 189 5.26 16.38 18.51
CA GLN A 189 4.50 16.19 19.73
C GLN A 189 3.28 15.29 19.48
N LYS A 190 2.98 14.38 20.43
CA LYS A 190 1.72 13.61 20.44
C LYS A 190 0.56 14.53 20.79
N LEU A 191 -0.53 14.44 20.04
CA LEU A 191 -1.76 15.16 20.35
C LEU A 191 -2.45 14.53 21.57
N THR A 192 -3.23 15.34 22.28
CA THR A 192 -4.06 14.86 23.40
C THR A 192 -5.18 13.94 22.95
N ALA A 193 -5.68 14.13 21.72
CA ALA A 193 -6.63 13.25 21.05
C ALA A 193 -6.29 13.14 19.57
N ASN A 194 -6.63 12.00 18.97
CA ASN A 194 -6.53 11.83 17.52
C ASN A 194 -7.54 12.76 16.84
N ILE A 195 -7.10 13.47 15.80
CA ILE A 195 -7.94 14.42 15.07
C ILE A 195 -8.16 13.95 13.64
N LEU A 196 -9.36 14.21 13.11
CA LEU A 196 -9.65 14.00 11.70
C LEU A 196 -9.19 15.21 10.90
N THR A 197 -8.47 14.96 9.81
CA THR A 197 -8.06 16.01 8.88
C THR A 197 -8.44 15.64 7.46
N PRO A 198 -9.75 15.60 7.14
CA PRO A 198 -10.20 15.33 5.79
C PRO A 198 -9.64 16.35 4.81
N THR A 199 -9.26 15.84 3.64
CA THR A 199 -8.84 16.66 2.50
C THR A 199 -9.56 16.15 1.26
N THR A 200 -10.05 17.07 0.44
CA THR A 200 -10.51 16.77 -0.91
C THR A 200 -9.36 16.94 -1.90
N LYS A 201 -9.40 16.20 -2.99
CA LYS A 201 -8.40 16.30 -4.06
C LYS A 201 -8.89 17.33 -5.10
N ALA A 202 -8.22 18.48 -5.20
CA ALA A 202 -8.42 19.42 -6.31
C ALA A 202 -7.44 19.09 -7.46
N GLU A 203 -7.54 19.79 -8.60
CA GLU A 203 -6.71 19.51 -9.80
C GLU A 203 -5.19 19.60 -9.50
N ASP A 204 -4.78 20.53 -8.64
CA ASP A 204 -3.35 20.81 -8.39
C ASP A 204 -2.85 20.46 -6.98
N HIS A 205 -3.73 20.32 -5.98
CA HIS A 205 -3.33 20.02 -4.61
C HIS A 205 -4.49 19.49 -3.73
N ASP A 206 -4.13 18.94 -2.58
CA ASP A 206 -5.11 18.54 -1.55
C ASP A 206 -5.61 19.79 -0.81
N VAL A 207 -6.93 19.92 -0.68
CA VAL A 207 -7.58 21.03 0.02
C VAL A 207 -8.19 20.50 1.32
N PRO A 208 -7.82 21.04 2.49
CA PRO A 208 -8.45 20.72 3.76
C PRO A 208 -9.95 21.04 3.71
N VAL A 209 -10.79 20.14 4.23
CA VAL A 209 -12.22 20.38 4.38
C VAL A 209 -12.63 20.10 5.81
N THR A 210 -13.70 20.76 6.25
CA THR A 210 -14.34 20.49 7.53
C THR A 210 -15.43 19.42 7.38
N PRO A 211 -15.85 18.75 8.47
CA PRO A 211 -17.02 17.87 8.47
C PRO A 211 -18.27 18.55 7.90
N ASP A 212 -18.54 19.78 8.33
CA ASP A 212 -19.72 20.54 7.90
C ASP A 212 -19.69 20.78 6.37
N GLU A 213 -18.53 21.17 5.83
CA GLU A 213 -18.37 21.32 4.38
C GLU A 213 -18.52 20.02 3.60
N ILE A 214 -18.17 18.86 4.18
CA ILE A 214 -18.38 17.54 3.54
C ILE A 214 -19.88 17.30 3.36
N ILE A 215 -20.67 17.60 4.40
CA ILE A 215 -22.11 17.39 4.42
C ILE A 215 -22.82 18.41 3.53
N GLU A 216 -22.47 19.69 3.63
CA GLU A 216 -23.05 20.77 2.81
C GLU A 216 -22.81 20.55 1.30
N ARG A 217 -21.64 20.04 0.93
CA ARG A 217 -21.30 19.71 -0.46
C ARG A 217 -21.94 18.42 -0.95
N GLY A 218 -22.70 17.71 -0.09
CA GLY A 218 -23.33 16.44 -0.41
C GLY A 218 -22.35 15.32 -0.69
N LEU A 219 -21.11 15.41 -0.17
CA LEU A 219 -20.09 14.39 -0.34
C LEU A 219 -20.38 13.15 0.53
N MET A 220 -21.01 13.37 1.69
CA MET A 220 -21.51 12.34 2.61
C MET A 220 -22.76 12.87 3.32
N THR A 221 -23.63 11.98 3.76
CA THR A 221 -24.65 12.31 4.76
C THR A 221 -24.02 12.40 6.17
N GLN A 222 -24.73 13.01 7.12
CA GLN A 222 -24.30 13.09 8.53
C GLN A 222 -24.03 11.69 9.11
N ASP A 223 -24.98 10.76 8.91
CA ASP A 223 -24.88 9.39 9.43
C ASP A 223 -23.67 8.64 8.85
N GLU A 224 -23.42 8.77 7.54
CA GLU A 224 -22.24 8.18 6.90
C GLU A 224 -20.94 8.78 7.42
N PHE A 225 -20.91 10.10 7.66
CA PHE A 225 -19.75 10.78 8.19
C PHE A 225 -19.43 10.32 9.61
N ASP A 226 -20.45 10.21 10.47
CA ASP A 226 -20.27 9.78 11.85
C ASP A 226 -19.81 8.32 11.93
N GLU A 227 -20.37 7.43 11.12
CA GLU A 227 -19.92 6.04 11.02
C GLU A 227 -18.46 5.95 10.53
N ALA A 228 -18.11 6.71 9.48
CA ALA A 228 -16.75 6.75 8.96
C ALA A 228 -15.76 7.31 9.99
N ARG A 229 -16.17 8.35 10.73
CA ARG A 229 -15.38 8.98 11.78
C ARG A 229 -15.08 8.02 12.92
N GLU A 230 -16.09 7.34 13.46
CA GLU A 230 -15.90 6.38 14.55
C GLU A 230 -14.95 5.26 14.15
N LYS A 231 -15.19 4.63 12.98
CA LYS A 231 -14.34 3.54 12.50
C LYS A 231 -12.92 4.01 12.24
N ALA A 232 -12.76 5.21 11.69
CA ALA A 232 -11.46 5.75 11.41
C ALA A 232 -10.67 5.97 12.71
N LEU A 233 -11.28 6.58 13.73
CA LEU A 233 -10.65 6.83 15.04
C LEU A 233 -10.29 5.52 15.74
N SER A 234 -11.22 4.57 15.79
CA SER A 234 -11.02 3.25 16.42
C SER A 234 -9.85 2.49 15.77
N LEU A 235 -9.77 2.48 14.43
CA LEU A 235 -8.68 1.78 13.75
C LEU A 235 -7.33 2.49 13.93
N PHE A 236 -7.31 3.82 13.87
CA PHE A 236 -6.08 4.57 14.09
C PHE A 236 -5.55 4.32 15.51
N GLU A 237 -6.44 4.31 16.52
CA GLU A 237 -6.09 3.99 17.90
C GLU A 237 -5.58 2.55 18.06
N TYR A 238 -6.22 1.57 17.41
CA TYR A 238 -5.75 0.19 17.38
C TYR A 238 -4.33 0.04 16.80
N GLY A 239 -3.94 0.91 15.86
CA GLY A 239 -2.65 0.87 15.19
C GLY A 239 -1.52 1.65 15.88
N GLN A 240 -1.79 2.35 16.99
CA GLN A 240 -0.80 3.12 17.78
C GLN A 240 -0.10 2.27 18.83
#